data_AF-A0A2J9ESC6-F1
#
_entry.id   AF-A0A2J9ESC6-F1
#
_cell.length_a   1.000
_cell.length_b   1.000
_cell.length_c   1.000
_cell.angle_alpha   90.00
_cell.angle_beta   90.00
_cell.angle_gamma   90.00
#
_symmetry.space_group_name_H-M   'P 1'
#
loop_
_entity.id
_entity.type
_entity.pdbx_description
1 polymer ?
#
loop_
_entity_poly.entity_id
_entity_poly.type
_entity_poly.pdbx_seq_one_letter_code
_entity_poly.pdbx_strand_id
1 'polypeptide(L)'
;METAQIYVTGSGDPQTRLGFARVLIEQGSRKSPFIFNYEGTTYKRSQIQGMIDAVLQLDCPHHVVFISASPLALEKAEIGEGPNRDLIYELYRVLATKGCTYVFDFRVGKGKEINKLLLAHSV
;
A
#
# COMPACT_ATOMS: atom_id res chain seq x y z
N MET A 1 18.29 -10.70 -2.42
CA MET A 1 16.98 -10.19 -1.99
C MET A 1 16.22 -9.81 -3.24
N GLU A 2 15.08 -10.45 -3.49
CA GLU A 2 14.28 -10.19 -4.69
C GLU A 2 13.40 -8.96 -4.49
N THR A 3 12.97 -8.35 -5.60
CA THR A 3 12.11 -7.17 -5.58
C THR A 3 10.64 -7.59 -5.67
N ALA A 4 9.81 -7.05 -4.77
CA ALA A 4 8.36 -7.14 -4.85
C ALA A 4 7.80 -5.74 -5.15
N GLN A 5 7.11 -5.59 -6.28
CA GLN A 5 6.42 -4.35 -6.62
C GLN A 5 4.98 -4.43 -6.11
N ILE A 6 4.58 -3.48 -5.28
CA ILE A 6 3.24 -3.43 -4.68
C ILE A 6 2.52 -2.20 -5.25
N TYR A 7 1.66 -2.44 -6.22
CA TYR A 7 0.76 -1.41 -6.75
C TYR A 7 -0.45 -1.30 -5.84
N VAL A 8 -0.77 -0.11 -5.36
CA VAL A 8 -1.87 0.07 -4.40
C VAL A 8 -2.71 1.31 -4.70
N THR A 9 -4.02 1.15 -4.62
CA THR A 9 -4.97 2.26 -4.52
C THR A 9 -5.90 2.05 -3.32
N GLY A 10 -6.23 3.16 -2.65
CA GLY A 10 -7.20 3.18 -1.56
C GLY A 10 -8.55 3.71 -2.02
N SER A 11 -9.60 3.35 -1.28
CA SER A 11 -10.94 3.91 -1.36
C SER A 11 -11.47 4.09 0.06
N GLY A 12 -12.30 5.09 0.27
CA GLY A 12 -12.96 5.29 1.55
C GLY A 12 -14.13 6.24 1.40
N ASP A 13 -15.29 5.81 1.89
CA ASP A 13 -16.50 6.59 1.98
C ASP A 13 -16.46 7.46 3.26
N PRO A 14 -16.49 8.80 3.14
CA PRO A 14 -16.47 9.70 4.30
C PRO A 14 -17.67 9.55 5.24
N GLN A 15 -18.84 9.12 4.74
CA GLN A 15 -20.07 9.02 5.52
C GLN A 15 -20.15 7.71 6.28
N THR A 16 -19.95 6.58 5.59
CA THR A 16 -20.05 5.25 6.21
C THR A 16 -18.76 4.81 6.89
N ARG A 17 -17.63 5.47 6.59
CA ARG A 17 -16.28 5.09 7.03
C ARG A 17 -15.85 3.69 6.56
N LEU A 18 -16.57 3.11 5.60
CA LEU A 18 -16.17 1.89 4.91
C LEU A 18 -15.20 2.24 3.79
N GLY A 19 -14.26 1.35 3.54
CA GLY A 19 -13.30 1.52 2.46
C GLY A 19 -12.59 0.22 2.12
N PHE A 20 -11.76 0.28 1.10
CA PHE A 20 -10.98 -0.88 0.67
C PHE A 20 -9.67 -0.43 0.04
N ALA A 21 -8.73 -1.36 -0.09
CA ALA A 21 -7.55 -1.22 -0.92
C ALA A 21 -7.55 -2.27 -2.02
N ARG A 22 -7.19 -1.84 -3.22
CA ARG A 22 -6.85 -2.74 -4.33
C ARG A 22 -5.35 -2.82 -4.41
N VAL A 23 -4.84 -4.05 -4.41
CA VAL A 23 -3.41 -4.31 -4.43
C VAL A 23 -3.07 -5.31 -5.52
N LEU A 24 -1.96 -5.07 -6.22
CA LEU A 24 -1.30 -6.08 -7.04
C LEU A 24 0.15 -6.20 -6.56
N ILE A 25 0.51 -7.41 -6.15
CA ILE A 25 1.89 -7.77 -5.80
C ILE A 25 2.51 -8.44 -7.03
N GLU A 26 3.59 -7.87 -7.55
CA GLU A 26 4.39 -8.47 -8.63
C GLU A 26 5.75 -8.92 -8.09
N GLN A 27 6.07 -10.20 -8.27
CA GLN A 27 7.34 -10.85 -7.89
C GLN A 27 7.88 -11.60 -9.11
N GLY A 28 8.82 -10.98 -9.84
CA GLY A 28 9.28 -11.50 -11.13
C GLY A 28 8.12 -11.63 -12.12
N SER A 29 7.81 -12.84 -12.57
CA SER A 29 6.65 -13.12 -13.44
C SER A 29 5.35 -13.38 -12.70
N ARG A 30 5.39 -13.60 -11.38
CA ARG A 30 4.20 -13.88 -10.56
C ARG A 30 3.47 -12.57 -10.26
N LYS A 31 2.15 -12.61 -10.45
CA LYS A 31 1.25 -11.50 -10.13
C LYS A 31 0.15 -11.99 -9.22
N SER A 32 -0.06 -11.32 -8.10
CA SER A 32 -1.03 -11.73 -7.07
C SER A 32 -1.92 -10.54 -6.70
N PRO A 33 -3.17 -10.52 -7.18
CA PRO A 33 -4.10 -9.42 -6.95
C PRO A 33 -4.91 -9.65 -5.67
N PHE A 34 -5.20 -8.57 -4.93
CA PHE A 34 -5.97 -8.58 -3.69
C PHE A 34 -6.93 -7.39 -3.58
N ILE A 35 -8.05 -7.60 -2.91
CA ILE A 35 -8.93 -6.54 -2.40
C ILE A 35 -9.07 -6.74 -0.89
N PHE A 36 -8.65 -5.74 -0.12
CA PHE A 36 -8.78 -5.73 1.33
C PHE A 36 -9.86 -4.73 1.73
N ASN A 37 -10.81 -5.13 2.57
CA ASN A 37 -11.90 -4.28 3.03
C ASN A 37 -11.67 -3.84 4.48
N TYR A 38 -12.05 -2.61 4.80
CA TYR A 38 -11.83 -2.00 6.10
C TYR A 38 -13.05 -1.22 6.58
N GLU A 39 -13.25 -1.25 7.89
CA GLU A 39 -14.18 -0.37 8.61
C GLU A 39 -13.39 0.75 9.32
N GLY A 40 -14.05 1.88 9.60
CA GLY A 40 -13.44 3.02 10.29
C GLY A 40 -12.35 3.74 9.50
N THR A 41 -12.25 3.53 8.19
CA THR A 41 -11.14 3.98 7.36
C THR A 41 -11.44 5.27 6.58
N THR A 42 -10.44 5.75 5.84
CA THR A 42 -10.54 6.83 4.84
C THR A 42 -9.75 6.42 3.61
N TYR A 43 -9.90 7.15 2.50
CA TYR A 43 -9.10 6.94 1.29
C TYR A 43 -7.59 6.74 1.54
N LYS A 44 -6.95 7.62 2.35
CA LYS A 44 -5.51 7.51 2.64
C LYS A 44 -5.19 6.42 3.64
N ARG A 45 -6.08 6.15 4.62
CA ARG A 45 -5.88 5.09 5.60
C ARG A 45 -5.95 3.72 4.94
N SER A 46 -6.96 3.47 4.11
CA SER A 46 -7.11 2.20 3.41
C SER A 46 -5.95 1.93 2.47
N GLN A 47 -5.40 2.95 1.81
CA GLN A 47 -4.17 2.84 1.02
C GLN A 47 -2.99 2.32 1.86
N ILE A 48 -2.74 2.89 3.06
CA ILE A 48 -1.63 2.46 3.94
C ILE A 48 -1.91 1.07 4.53
N GLN A 49 -3.16 0.80 4.93
CA GLN A 49 -3.57 -0.53 5.39
C GLN A 49 -3.34 -1.59 4.31
N GLY A 50 -3.67 -1.27 3.04
CA GLY A 50 -3.39 -2.14 1.91
C GLY A 50 -1.91 -2.41 1.69
N MET A 51 -1.03 -1.42 1.93
CA MET A 51 0.42 -1.63 1.91
C MET A 51 0.85 -2.60 3.03
N ILE A 52 0.32 -2.46 4.24
CA ILE A 52 0.60 -3.35 5.38
C ILE A 52 0.18 -4.78 5.05
N ASP A 53 -1.07 -4.97 4.66
CA ASP A 53 -1.64 -6.30 4.38
C ASP A 53 -0.92 -6.98 3.22
N ALA A 54 -0.48 -6.21 2.22
CA ALA A 54 0.32 -6.73 1.12
C ALA A 54 1.71 -7.23 1.56
N VAL A 55 2.39 -6.52 2.45
CA VAL A 55 3.67 -6.99 3.03
C VAL A 55 3.45 -8.25 3.86
N LEU A 56 2.32 -8.37 4.55
CA LEU A 56 1.97 -9.58 5.30
C LEU A 56 1.82 -10.81 4.40
N GLN A 57 1.40 -10.64 3.13
CA GLN A 57 1.33 -11.72 2.13
C GLN A 57 2.70 -12.20 1.61
N LEU A 58 3.80 -11.49 1.90
CA LEU A 58 5.13 -11.91 1.45
C LEU A 58 5.67 -13.06 2.33
N ASP A 59 6.04 -14.16 1.69
CA ASP A 59 6.50 -15.39 2.36
C ASP A 59 7.96 -15.30 2.85
N CYS A 60 8.75 -14.37 2.32
CA CYS A 60 10.14 -14.15 2.68
C CYS A 60 10.54 -12.66 2.56
N PRO A 61 11.74 -12.27 3.02
CA PRO A 61 12.21 -10.89 2.92
C PRO A 61 12.40 -10.42 1.47
N HIS A 62 11.87 -9.24 1.14
CA HIS A 62 11.98 -8.61 -0.18
C HIS A 62 12.48 -7.16 -0.10
N HIS A 63 12.95 -6.65 -1.24
CA HIS A 63 12.98 -5.22 -1.49
C HIS A 63 11.61 -4.79 -2.02
N VAL A 64 10.85 -4.06 -1.21
CA VAL A 64 9.48 -3.67 -1.52
C VAL A 64 9.44 -2.30 -2.19
N VAL A 65 8.89 -2.23 -3.39
CA VAL A 65 8.62 -0.96 -4.08
C VAL A 65 7.13 -0.67 -4.00
N PHE A 66 6.74 0.28 -3.15
CA PHE A 66 5.35 0.72 -3.06
C PHE A 66 5.04 1.72 -4.17
N ILE A 67 4.15 1.34 -5.09
CA ILE A 67 3.78 2.16 -6.23
C ILE A 67 2.35 2.67 -6.03
N SER A 68 2.20 3.98 -5.94
CA SER A 68 0.88 4.59 -5.81
C SER A 68 0.80 5.99 -6.38
N ALA A 69 -0.40 6.44 -6.74
CA ALA A 69 -0.62 7.77 -7.31
C ALA A 69 -0.78 8.87 -6.24
N SER A 70 -0.89 8.49 -4.97
CA SER A 70 -1.18 9.40 -3.87
C SER A 70 -0.02 9.45 -2.89
N PRO A 71 0.63 10.62 -2.71
CA PRO A 71 1.67 10.80 -1.72
C PRO A 71 1.16 10.54 -0.31
N LEU A 72 1.96 9.79 0.45
CA LEU A 72 1.82 9.67 1.89
C LEU A 72 2.74 10.73 2.50
N ALA A 73 2.28 11.46 3.52
CA ALA A 73 3.08 12.50 4.17
C ALA A 73 4.16 11.88 5.09
N LEU A 74 5.07 11.09 4.49
CA LEU A 74 6.03 10.23 5.19
C LEU A 74 6.97 11.04 6.09
N GLU A 75 7.49 12.15 5.59
CA GLU A 75 8.40 13.05 6.32
C GLU A 75 7.79 13.54 7.64
N LYS A 76 6.48 13.83 7.65
CA LYS A 76 5.78 14.24 8.87
C LYS A 76 5.68 13.09 9.87
N ALA A 77 5.41 11.87 9.40
CA ALA A 77 5.32 10.71 10.27
C ALA A 77 6.66 10.37 10.93
N GLU A 78 7.77 10.54 10.21
CA GLU A 78 9.13 10.31 10.70
C GLU A 78 9.51 11.22 11.88
N ILE A 79 9.06 12.49 11.87
CA ILE A 79 9.25 13.41 13.01
C ILE A 79 8.17 13.26 14.09
N GLY A 80 7.32 12.24 13.98
CA GLY A 80 6.27 11.97 14.96
C GLY A 80 5.00 12.80 14.77
N GLU A 81 4.78 13.42 13.61
CA GLU A 81 3.62 14.25 13.31
C GLU A 81 2.76 13.70 12.16
N GLY A 82 1.72 14.43 11.79
CA GLY A 82 0.94 14.18 10.58
C GLY A 82 -0.20 13.17 10.69
N PRO A 83 -1.11 13.16 9.70
CA PRO A 83 -2.23 12.24 9.68
C PRO A 83 -1.77 10.81 9.41
N ASN A 84 -2.45 9.83 10.01
CA ASN A 84 -2.20 8.39 9.81
C ASN A 84 -0.81 7.91 10.26
N ARG A 85 -0.16 8.68 11.14
CA ARG A 85 1.11 8.34 11.77
C ARG A 85 1.11 6.91 12.32
N ASP A 86 0.04 6.54 13.02
CA ASP A 86 -0.20 5.19 13.55
C ASP A 86 0.02 4.10 12.50
N LEU A 87 -0.58 4.25 11.32
CA LEU A 87 -0.47 3.26 10.24
C LEU A 87 0.90 3.29 9.54
N ILE A 88 1.53 4.47 9.42
CA ILE A 88 2.86 4.57 8.81
C ILE A 88 3.91 3.88 9.69
N TYR A 89 3.85 4.08 11.01
CA TYR A 89 4.71 3.34 11.94
C TYR A 89 4.45 1.84 11.91
N GLU A 90 3.19 1.44 11.83
CA GLU A 90 2.84 0.02 11.71
C GLU A 90 3.39 -0.60 10.43
N LEU A 91 3.32 0.11 9.30
CA LEU A 91 3.93 -0.32 8.04
C LEU A 91 5.45 -0.53 8.19
N TYR A 92 6.16 0.43 8.80
CA TYR A 92 7.60 0.30 9.04
C TYR A 92 7.91 -0.87 9.99
N ARG A 93 7.12 -1.04 11.05
CA ARG A 93 7.27 -2.16 11.99
C ARG A 93 7.10 -3.51 11.30
N VAL A 94 6.09 -3.65 10.45
CA VAL A 94 5.81 -4.88 9.71
C VAL A 94 6.93 -5.16 8.69
N LEU A 95 7.39 -4.15 7.96
CA LEU A 95 8.53 -4.27 7.04
C LEU A 95 9.79 -4.73 7.76
N ALA A 96 10.14 -4.10 8.88
CA ALA A 96 11.30 -4.46 9.69
C ALA A 96 11.18 -5.90 10.24
N THR A 97 10.00 -6.27 10.75
CA THR A 97 9.74 -7.61 11.29
C THR A 97 9.87 -8.70 10.21
N LYS A 98 9.43 -8.40 8.98
CA LYS A 98 9.58 -9.27 7.81
C LYS A 98 10.99 -9.22 7.19
N GLY A 99 11.91 -8.43 7.74
CA GLY A 99 13.25 -8.23 7.19
C GLY A 99 13.28 -7.56 5.81
N CYS A 100 12.20 -6.88 5.43
CA CYS A 100 12.07 -6.23 4.14
C CYS A 100 12.77 -4.87 4.14
N THR A 101 13.38 -4.52 3.01
CA THR A 101 13.74 -3.13 2.72
C THR A 101 12.66 -2.51 1.85
N TYR A 102 12.60 -1.18 1.75
CA TYR A 102 11.51 -0.53 1.03
C TYR A 102 11.91 0.78 0.36
N VAL A 103 11.15 1.15 -0.66
CA VAL A 103 11.12 2.47 -1.28
C VAL A 103 9.70 2.81 -1.71
N PHE A 104 9.36 4.10 -1.71
CA PHE A 104 8.08 4.59 -2.21
C PHE A 104 8.26 5.26 -3.58
N ASP A 105 7.53 4.77 -4.57
CA ASP A 105 7.41 5.35 -5.91
C ASP A 105 6.03 6.00 -6.05
N PHE A 106 5.94 7.27 -5.64
CA PHE A 106 4.72 8.05 -5.77
C PHE A 106 4.59 8.66 -7.16
N ARG A 107 3.79 8.02 -8.01
CA ARG A 107 3.51 8.45 -9.38
C ARG A 107 2.34 9.43 -9.40
N VAL A 108 2.55 10.63 -8.87
CA VAL A 108 1.52 11.67 -8.76
C VAL A 108 0.85 11.94 -10.11
N GLY A 109 -0.49 11.95 -10.13
CA GLY A 109 -1.28 12.13 -11.35
C GLY A 109 -1.47 10.87 -12.19
N LYS A 110 -0.81 9.74 -11.85
CA LYS A 110 -0.88 8.47 -12.60
C LYS A 110 -1.94 7.49 -12.08
N GLY A 111 -2.96 8.00 -11.38
CA GLY A 111 -4.01 7.18 -10.78
C GLY A 111 -4.82 6.37 -11.80
N LYS A 112 -5.05 6.94 -12.99
CA LYS A 112 -5.77 6.24 -14.07
C LYS A 112 -4.97 5.05 -14.60
N GLU A 113 -3.66 5.18 -14.80
CA GLU A 113 -2.83 4.06 -15.27
C GLU A 113 -2.74 2.95 -14.22
N ILE A 114 -2.55 3.31 -12.94
CA ILE A 114 -2.49 2.31 -11.85
C ILE A 114 -3.84 1.58 -11.72
N ASN A 115 -4.95 2.31 -11.75
CA ASN A 115 -6.28 1.67 -11.71
C ASN A 115 -6.52 0.77 -12.93
N LYS A 116 -6.09 1.17 -14.13
CA LYS A 116 -6.20 0.32 -15.32
C LYS A 116 -5.40 -0.97 -15.17
N LEU A 117 -4.20 -0.90 -14.59
CA LEU A 117 -3.38 -2.07 -14.30
C LEU A 117 -4.06 -3.02 -13.30
N LEU A 118 -4.59 -2.47 -12.20
CA LEU A 118 -5.29 -3.24 -11.17
C LEU A 118 -6.54 -3.94 -11.76
N LEU A 119 -7.37 -3.20 -12.49
CA LEU A 119 -8.60 -3.73 -13.10
C LEU A 119 -8.32 -4.82 -14.14
N ALA A 120 -7.18 -4.77 -14.84
CA ALA A 120 -6.76 -5.82 -15.76
C ALA A 120 -6.45 -7.16 -15.06
N HIS A 121 -6.23 -7.14 -13.74
CA HIS A 121 -6.01 -8.31 -12.90
C HIS A 121 -7.22 -8.60 -11.98
N SER A 122 -8.40 -8.12 -12.37
CA SER A 122 -9.67 -8.31 -11.66
C SER A 122 -9.69 -7.76 -10.23
N VAL A 123 -8.90 -6.72 -9.96
CA VAL A 123 -8.93 -5.99 -8.68
C VAL A 123 -9.23 -4.53 -8.84
#